data_AF-A0A3S0L0F9-F1
#
_entry.id   AF-A0A3S0L0F9-F1
#
_cell.length_a   1.000
_cell.length_b   1.000
_cell.length_c   1.000
_cell.angle_alpha   90.00
_cell.angle_beta   90.00
_cell.angle_gamma   90.00
#
_symmetry.space_group_name_H-M   'P 1'
#
loop_
_entity.id
_entity.type
_entity.pdbx_description
1 polymer ?
#
loop_
_entity_poly.entity_id
_entity_poly.type
_entity_poly.pdbx_seq_one_letter_code
_entity_poly.pdbx_strand_id
1 'polypeptide(L)'
;MTTGTALRPAEARQWLRLRELRVQRARRALVDAIAAEREVQATADAQQQQIDAGRQRLDELARRWSGSACVDLPRWSSQLAAHRAALEERLERDEYALIETQEALEARQAAVRQRRAELARAQARADAVDATLQFQQRDRTRAKEQQAELDAEDARRATH
;
A
#
# COMPACT_ATOMS: atom_id res chain seq x y z
N MET A 1 -1.05 41.20 -0.05
CA MET A 1 -2.33 40.67 -0.52
C MET A 1 -2.17 40.28 -1.98
N THR A 2 -1.83 39.02 -2.25
CA THR A 2 -1.71 38.51 -3.62
C THR A 2 -3.11 38.42 -4.22
N THR A 3 -3.40 39.27 -5.19
CA THR A 3 -4.58 39.21 -6.05
C THR A 3 -4.63 37.84 -6.71
N GLY A 4 -5.37 36.92 -6.11
CA GLY A 4 -5.61 35.60 -6.68
C GLY A 4 -6.44 35.77 -7.93
N THR A 5 -5.79 35.69 -9.10
CA THR A 5 -6.45 35.69 -10.40
C THR A 5 -7.53 34.63 -10.39
N ALA A 6 -8.80 35.03 -10.45
CA ALA A 6 -9.92 34.10 -10.44
C ALA A 6 -9.82 33.14 -11.64
N LEU A 7 -9.83 31.83 -11.38
CA LEU A 7 -9.72 30.82 -12.43
C LEU A 7 -10.91 30.91 -13.38
N ARG A 8 -10.64 30.83 -14.69
CA ARG A 8 -11.71 30.74 -15.68
C ARG A 8 -12.44 29.40 -15.50
N PRO A 9 -13.76 29.31 -15.78
CA PRO A 9 -14.52 28.07 -15.58
C PRO A 9 -13.95 26.85 -16.30
N ALA A 10 -13.37 27.05 -17.49
CA ALA A 10 -12.72 25.98 -18.24
C ALA A 10 -11.43 25.48 -17.56
N GLU A 11 -10.61 26.41 -17.05
CA GLU A 11 -9.37 26.10 -16.32
C GLU A 11 -9.67 25.37 -15.01
N ALA A 12 -10.71 25.79 -14.30
CA ALA A 12 -11.20 25.12 -13.09
C ALA A 12 -11.58 23.65 -13.36
N ARG A 13 -12.34 23.37 -14.43
CA ARG A 13 -12.70 22.00 -14.82
C ARG A 13 -11.48 21.16 -15.18
N GLN A 14 -10.51 21.73 -15.89
CA GLN A 14 -9.26 21.04 -16.24
C GLN A 14 -8.44 20.71 -14.99
N TRP A 15 -8.39 21.62 -14.02
CA TRP A 15 -7.73 21.40 -12.74
C TRP A 15 -8.39 20.28 -11.93
N LEU A 16 -9.72 20.28 -11.82
CA LEU A 16 -10.46 19.21 -11.15
C LEU A 16 -10.20 17.85 -11.79
N ARG A 17 -10.33 17.76 -13.11
CA ARG A 17 -10.05 16.52 -13.86
C ARG A 17 -8.64 16.00 -13.61
N LEU A 18 -7.65 16.89 -13.58
CA LEU A 18 -6.26 16.52 -13.32
C LEU A 18 -6.03 16.08 -11.86
N ARG A 19 -6.79 16.60 -10.89
CA ARG A 19 -6.78 16.13 -9.50
C ARG A 19 -7.43 14.77 -9.35
N GLU A 20 -8.60 14.57 -9.96
CA GLU A 20 -9.28 13.27 -10.00
C GLU A 20 -8.38 12.18 -10.57
N LEU A 21 -7.71 12.46 -11.71
CA LEU A 21 -6.76 11.53 -12.32
C LEU A 21 -5.59 11.19 -11.38
N ARG A 22 -5.10 12.15 -10.59
CA ARG A 22 -4.04 11.91 -9.59
C ARG A 22 -4.54 11.03 -8.44
N VAL A 23 -5.77 11.26 -7.96
CA VAL A 23 -6.39 10.41 -6.94
C VAL A 23 -6.60 8.99 -7.47
N GLN A 24 -7.11 8.85 -8.70
CA GLN A 24 -7.28 7.54 -9.34
C GLN A 24 -5.96 6.78 -9.49
N ARG A 25 -4.89 7.46 -9.95
CA ARG A 25 -3.55 6.87 -10.02
C ARG A 25 -3.02 6.44 -8.65
N ALA A 26 -3.20 7.27 -7.62
CA ALA A 26 -2.79 6.94 -6.26
C ALA A 26 -3.57 5.73 -5.70
N ARG A 27 -4.88 5.65 -5.97
CA ARG A 27 -5.70 4.47 -5.62
C ARG A 27 -5.19 3.21 -6.31
N ARG A 28 -4.92 3.30 -7.62
CA ARG A 28 -4.39 2.15 -8.37
C ARG A 28 -3.05 1.69 -7.83
N ALA A 29 -2.12 2.62 -7.60
CA ALA A 29 -0.82 2.32 -7.01
C ALA A 29 -0.92 1.69 -5.61
N LEU A 30 -1.91 2.10 -4.80
CA LEU A 30 -2.18 1.47 -3.50
C LEU A 30 -2.68 0.04 -3.65
N VAL A 31 -3.60 -0.22 -4.58
CA VAL A 31 -4.11 -1.56 -4.86
C VAL A 31 -2.98 -2.48 -5.33
N ASP A 32 -2.16 -2.02 -6.27
CA ASP A 32 -1.02 -2.79 -6.78
C ASP A 32 0.02 -3.06 -5.66
N ALA A 33 0.25 -2.10 -4.76
CA ALA A 33 1.14 -2.29 -3.61
C ALA A 33 0.61 -3.30 -2.59
N ILE A 34 -0.70 -3.29 -2.31
CA ILE A 34 -1.35 -4.27 -1.42
C ILE A 34 -1.31 -5.69 -2.03
N ALA A 35 -1.49 -5.80 -3.35
CA ALA A 35 -1.36 -7.08 -4.04
C ALA A 35 0.06 -7.65 -3.89
N ALA A 36 1.08 -6.82 -4.15
CA ALA A 36 2.48 -7.22 -3.99
C ALA A 36 2.85 -7.58 -2.53
N GLU A 37 2.31 -6.87 -1.54
CA GLU A 37 2.48 -7.22 -0.11
C GLU A 37 1.91 -8.62 0.18
N ARG A 38 0.70 -8.93 -0.31
CA ARG A 38 0.05 -10.22 -0.11
C ARG A 38 0.79 -11.38 -0.78
N GLU A 39 1.33 -11.17 -1.97
CA GLU A 39 2.12 -12.18 -2.68
C GLU A 39 3.39 -12.55 -1.89
N VAL A 40 4.09 -11.55 -1.35
CA VAL A 40 5.29 -11.80 -0.54
C VAL A 40 4.91 -12.44 0.80
N GLN A 41 3.83 -12.01 1.44
CA GLN A 41 3.32 -12.62 2.67
C GLN A 41 3.02 -14.11 2.47
N ALA A 42 2.30 -14.46 1.40
CA ALA A 42 1.97 -15.86 1.10
C ALA A 42 3.23 -16.70 0.85
N THR A 43 4.27 -16.10 0.27
CA THR A 43 5.57 -16.76 0.06
C THR A 43 6.27 -17.03 1.39
N ALA A 44 6.31 -16.04 2.30
CA ALA A 44 6.88 -16.18 3.63
C ALA A 44 6.14 -17.25 4.45
N ASP A 45 4.80 -17.26 4.40
CA ASP A 45 3.97 -18.25 5.08
C ASP A 45 4.25 -19.67 4.57
N ALA A 46 4.38 -19.83 3.25
CA ALA A 46 4.70 -21.12 2.63
C ALA A 46 6.11 -21.62 3.01
N GLN A 47 7.10 -20.73 3.04
CA GLN A 47 8.46 -21.06 3.50
C GLN A 47 8.48 -21.44 4.98
N GLN A 48 7.74 -20.73 5.82
CA GLN A 48 7.61 -21.07 7.25
C GLN A 48 7.04 -22.49 7.43
N GLN A 49 6.00 -22.84 6.67
CA GLN A 49 5.44 -24.20 6.69
C GLN A 49 6.45 -25.25 6.24
N GLN A 50 7.30 -24.94 5.25
CA GLN A 50 8.35 -25.84 4.79
C GLN A 50 9.43 -26.07 5.87
N ILE A 51 9.85 -25.00 6.56
CA ILE A 51 10.79 -25.08 7.68
C ILE A 51 10.21 -25.93 8.80
N ASP A 52 8.95 -25.69 9.19
CA ASP A 52 8.30 -26.45 10.26
C ASP A 52 8.17 -27.94 9.91
N ALA A 53 7.83 -28.25 8.65
CA ALA A 53 7.84 -29.63 8.16
C ALA A 53 9.26 -30.23 8.15
N GLY A 54 10.29 -29.43 7.84
CA GLY A 54 11.70 -29.83 7.93
C GLY A 54 12.11 -30.20 9.35
N ARG A 55 11.74 -29.36 10.33
CA ARG A 55 11.98 -29.61 11.77
C ARG A 55 11.29 -30.89 12.23
N GLN A 56 10.03 -31.08 11.86
CA GLN A 56 9.29 -32.31 12.19
C GLN A 56 9.95 -33.56 11.62
N ARG A 57 10.47 -33.51 10.38
CA ARG A 57 11.22 -34.63 9.79
C ARG A 57 12.51 -34.94 10.54
N LEU A 58 13.23 -33.93 11.00
CA LEU A 58 14.42 -34.12 11.85
C LEU A 58 14.06 -34.77 13.19
N ASP A 59 12.98 -34.31 13.84
CA ASP A 59 12.49 -34.89 15.10
C ASP A 59 11.99 -36.33 14.93
N GLU A 60 11.30 -36.62 13.83
CA GLU A 60 10.89 -37.99 13.49
C GLU A 60 12.10 -38.90 13.24
N LEU A 61 13.10 -38.42 12.53
CA LEU A 61 14.35 -39.16 12.31
C LEU A 61 15.04 -39.44 13.65
N ALA A 62 15.15 -38.45 14.53
CA ALA A 62 15.76 -38.63 15.85
C ALA A 62 15.00 -39.68 16.68
N ARG A 63 13.66 -39.61 16.72
CA ARG A 63 12.81 -40.54 17.49
C ARG A 63 12.84 -41.97 16.95
N ARG A 64 12.85 -42.15 15.63
CA ARG A 64 12.85 -43.49 15.02
C ARG A 64 14.16 -44.25 15.26
N TRP A 65 15.25 -43.53 15.46
CA TRP A 65 16.59 -44.11 15.55
C TRP A 65 17.25 -43.95 16.93
N SER A 66 16.50 -43.50 17.94
CA SER A 66 16.97 -43.34 19.34
C SER A 66 16.88 -44.61 20.20
N GLY A 67 16.47 -45.77 19.65
CA GLY A 67 16.41 -47.04 20.38
C GLY A 67 17.77 -47.77 20.44
N SER A 68 18.09 -48.44 21.56
CA SER A 68 19.41 -49.09 21.75
C SER A 68 19.75 -50.14 20.69
N ALA A 69 18.76 -50.75 20.03
CA ALA A 69 18.95 -51.72 18.95
C ALA A 69 19.49 -51.11 17.64
N CYS A 70 19.46 -49.78 17.47
CA CYS A 70 19.95 -49.11 16.26
C CYS A 70 21.43 -48.70 16.34
N VAL A 71 22.00 -48.66 17.55
CA VAL A 71 23.37 -48.18 17.81
C VAL A 71 24.43 -49.17 17.29
N ASP A 72 24.08 -50.47 17.23
CA ASP A 72 25.00 -51.55 16.87
C ASP A 72 25.03 -51.89 15.36
N LEU A 73 24.56 -50.98 14.49
CA LEU A 73 24.55 -51.16 13.02
C LEU A 73 25.48 -50.14 12.33
N PRO A 74 26.80 -50.38 12.24
CA PRO A 74 27.80 -49.41 11.78
C PRO A 74 27.59 -48.87 10.36
N ARG A 75 26.99 -49.67 9.48
CA ARG A 75 26.71 -49.26 8.09
C ARG A 75 25.51 -48.30 8.00
N TRP A 76 24.60 -48.37 8.96
CA TRP A 76 23.39 -47.55 9.00
C TRP A 76 23.63 -46.22 9.72
N SER A 77 24.52 -46.19 10.72
CA SER A 77 24.85 -44.95 11.45
C SER A 77 25.44 -43.87 10.55
N SER A 78 26.35 -44.22 9.63
CA SER A 78 26.93 -43.26 8.67
C SER A 78 25.90 -42.74 7.66
N GLN A 79 24.99 -43.59 7.20
CA GLN A 79 23.90 -43.20 6.29
C GLN A 79 22.89 -42.28 6.98
N LEU A 80 22.56 -42.56 8.25
CA LEU A 80 21.67 -41.72 9.06
C LEU A 80 22.30 -40.36 9.37
N ALA A 81 23.58 -40.32 9.72
CA ALA A 81 24.31 -39.08 9.93
C ALA A 81 24.33 -38.23 8.65
N ALA A 82 24.61 -38.84 7.49
CA ALA A 82 24.58 -38.15 6.20
C ALA A 82 23.17 -37.62 5.86
N HIS A 83 22.12 -38.42 6.07
CA HIS A 83 20.74 -38.00 5.81
C HIS A 83 20.30 -36.87 6.76
N ARG A 84 20.68 -36.94 8.03
CA ARG A 84 20.46 -35.87 9.01
C ARG A 84 21.14 -34.58 8.58
N ALA A 85 22.43 -34.65 8.22
CA ALA A 85 23.19 -33.49 7.76
C ALA A 85 22.56 -32.86 6.51
N ALA A 86 22.07 -33.66 5.56
CA ALA A 86 21.38 -33.16 4.37
C ALA A 86 20.05 -32.44 4.70
N LEU A 87 19.31 -32.94 5.69
CA LEU A 87 18.09 -32.27 6.17
C LEU A 87 18.41 -30.97 6.93
N GLU A 88 19.45 -30.97 7.76
CA GLU A 88 19.93 -29.78 8.49
C GLU A 88 20.42 -28.70 7.51
N GLU A 89 21.22 -29.06 6.50
CA GLU A 89 21.69 -28.12 5.47
C GLU A 89 20.52 -27.52 4.67
N ARG A 90 19.53 -28.35 4.32
CA ARG A 90 18.33 -27.85 3.63
C ARG A 90 17.54 -26.89 4.53
N LEU A 91 17.35 -27.24 5.80
CA LEU A 91 16.65 -26.40 6.77
C LEU A 91 17.34 -25.03 6.89
N GLU A 92 18.67 -25.03 7.02
CA GLU A 92 19.47 -23.80 7.09
C GLU A 92 19.27 -22.92 5.84
N ARG A 93 19.30 -23.51 4.64
CA ARG A 93 19.03 -22.77 3.40
C ARG A 93 17.61 -22.19 3.35
N ASP A 94 16.62 -22.98 3.78
CA ASP A 94 15.22 -22.55 3.81
C ASP A 94 15.04 -21.40 4.83
N GLU A 95 15.74 -21.43 5.98
CA GLU A 95 15.75 -20.37 6.99
C GLU A 95 16.39 -19.07 6.47
N TYR A 96 17.51 -19.15 5.75
CA TYR A 96 18.10 -17.97 5.10
C TYR A 96 17.17 -17.38 4.04
N ALA A 97 16.54 -18.21 3.21
CA ALA A 97 15.58 -17.75 2.21
C ALA A 97 14.35 -17.08 2.84
N LEU A 98 13.91 -17.56 4.01
CA LEU A 98 12.84 -16.93 4.78
C LEU A 98 13.26 -15.54 5.29
N ILE A 99 14.49 -15.38 5.79
CA ILE A 99 15.01 -14.06 6.24
C ILE A 99 14.94 -13.05 5.09
N GLU A 100 15.45 -13.39 3.90
CA GLU A 100 15.38 -12.51 2.73
C GLU A 100 13.94 -12.15 2.35
N THR A 101 13.02 -13.12 2.47
CA THR A 101 11.61 -12.92 2.16
C THR A 101 10.92 -12.03 3.20
N GLN A 102 11.30 -12.13 4.47
CA GLN A 102 10.82 -11.27 5.54
C GLN A 102 11.30 -9.82 5.36
N GLU A 103 12.56 -9.61 4.99
CA GLU A 103 13.06 -8.27 4.65
C GLU A 103 12.30 -7.68 3.45
N ALA A 104 12.05 -8.48 2.43
CA ALA A 104 11.22 -8.07 1.29
C ALA A 104 9.79 -7.72 1.72
N LEU A 105 9.20 -8.50 2.63
CA LEU A 105 7.86 -8.24 3.18
C LEU A 105 7.83 -6.91 3.93
N GLU A 106 8.82 -6.62 4.78
CA GLU A 106 8.92 -5.33 5.48
C GLU A 106 9.00 -4.15 4.51
N ALA A 107 9.77 -4.30 3.42
CA ALA A 107 9.87 -3.29 2.36
C ALA A 107 8.52 -3.07 1.65
N ARG A 108 7.76 -4.15 1.35
CA ARG A 108 6.38 -4.03 0.82
C ARG A 108 5.43 -3.40 1.84
N GLN A 109 5.58 -3.79 3.10
CA GLN A 109 5.09 -3.17 4.33
C GLN A 109 5.11 -1.63 4.26
N ALA A 110 6.32 -1.13 4.14
CA ALA A 110 6.65 0.29 4.07
C ALA A 110 6.09 0.95 2.80
N ALA A 111 6.17 0.28 1.64
CA ALA A 111 5.62 0.79 0.39
C ALA A 111 4.11 1.01 0.48
N VAL A 112 3.35 0.10 1.10
CA VAL A 112 1.91 0.26 1.30
C VAL A 112 1.61 1.45 2.22
N ARG A 113 2.34 1.60 3.32
CA ARG A 113 2.22 2.77 4.21
C ARG A 113 2.49 4.07 3.45
N GLN A 114 3.52 4.10 2.61
CA GLN A 114 3.83 5.25 1.75
C GLN A 114 2.69 5.55 0.76
N ARG A 115 2.16 4.53 0.05
CA ARG A 115 1.06 4.72 -0.91
C ARG A 115 -0.23 5.20 -0.26
N ARG A 116 -0.52 4.76 0.97
CA ARG A 116 -1.63 5.30 1.77
C ARG A 116 -1.46 6.79 2.06
N ALA A 117 -0.26 7.20 2.47
CA ALA A 117 0.04 8.61 2.72
C ALA A 117 -0.05 9.46 1.43
N GLU A 118 0.42 8.93 0.30
CA GLU A 118 0.30 9.58 -1.01
C GLU A 118 -1.15 9.76 -1.45
N LEU A 119 -1.99 8.74 -1.26
CA LEU A 119 -3.42 8.81 -1.53
C LEU A 119 -4.10 9.89 -0.66
N ALA A 120 -3.82 9.89 0.65
CA ALA A 120 -4.36 10.90 1.56
C ALA A 120 -3.96 12.33 1.14
N ARG A 121 -2.70 12.54 0.76
CA ARG A 121 -2.22 13.84 0.23
C ARG A 121 -2.90 14.21 -1.09
N ALA A 122 -3.13 13.24 -1.98
CA ALA A 122 -3.80 13.48 -3.25
C ALA A 122 -5.27 13.88 -3.04
N GLN A 123 -5.97 13.23 -2.10
CA GLN A 123 -7.34 13.55 -1.71
C GLN A 123 -7.44 14.93 -1.08
N ALA A 124 -6.62 15.23 -0.06
CA ALA A 124 -6.62 16.55 0.58
C ALA A 124 -6.36 17.69 -0.41
N ARG A 125 -5.49 17.46 -1.41
CA ARG A 125 -5.23 18.44 -2.49
C ARG A 125 -6.38 18.55 -3.49
N ALA A 126 -7.18 17.51 -3.69
CA ALA A 126 -8.38 17.59 -4.51
C ALA A 126 -9.46 18.38 -3.76
N ASP A 127 -9.72 18.02 -2.50
CA ASP A 127 -10.73 18.66 -1.65
C ASP A 127 -10.45 20.16 -1.47
N ALA A 128 -9.19 20.56 -1.31
CA ALA A 128 -8.81 21.97 -1.21
C ALA A 128 -9.11 22.77 -2.50
N VAL A 129 -8.94 22.14 -3.67
CA VAL A 129 -9.27 22.78 -4.96
C VAL A 129 -10.78 22.88 -5.11
N ASP A 130 -11.52 21.82 -4.80
CA ASP A 130 -12.98 21.83 -4.80
C ASP A 130 -13.54 22.93 -3.89
N ALA A 131 -13.03 23.04 -2.67
CA ALA A 131 -13.43 24.09 -1.72
C ALA A 131 -13.15 25.50 -2.27
N THR A 132 -11.99 25.70 -2.90
CA THR A 132 -11.63 27.00 -3.50
C THR A 132 -12.57 27.36 -4.65
N LEU A 133 -12.95 26.39 -5.47
CA LEU A 133 -13.87 26.61 -6.59
C LEU A 133 -15.30 26.89 -6.11
N GLN A 134 -15.77 26.18 -5.07
CA GLN A 134 -17.06 26.46 -4.44
C GLN A 134 -17.10 27.87 -3.84
N PHE A 135 -16.01 28.31 -3.21
CA PHE A 135 -15.88 29.68 -2.69
C PHE A 135 -16.00 30.72 -3.81
N GLN A 136 -15.24 30.56 -4.91
CA GLN A 136 -15.31 31.47 -6.07
C GLN A 136 -16.69 31.50 -6.72
N GLN A 137 -17.41 30.38 -6.75
CA GLN A 137 -18.79 30.34 -7.27
C GLN A 137 -19.74 31.13 -6.39
N ARG A 138 -19.66 30.96 -5.07
CA ARG A 138 -20.47 31.72 -4.10
C ARG A 138 -20.22 33.22 -4.20
N ASP A 139 -18.96 33.64 -4.31
CA ASP A 139 -18.60 35.04 -4.47
C ASP A 139 -19.15 35.63 -5.78
N ARG A 140 -19.09 34.88 -6.89
CA ARG A 140 -19.68 35.31 -8.17
C ARG A 140 -21.19 35.44 -8.10
N THR A 141 -21.88 34.54 -7.40
CA THR A 141 -23.33 34.62 -7.21
C THR A 141 -23.70 35.85 -6.39
N ARG A 142 -23.01 36.09 -5.26
CA ARG A 142 -23.22 37.28 -4.42
C ARG A 142 -22.98 38.58 -5.17
N ALA A 143 -21.92 38.66 -5.97
CA ALA A 143 -21.62 39.84 -6.76
C ALA A 143 -22.71 40.12 -7.82
N LYS A 144 -23.31 39.08 -8.42
CA LYS A 144 -24.43 39.23 -9.34
C LYS A 144 -25.71 39.70 -8.65
N GLU A 145 -25.99 39.18 -7.46
CA GLU A 145 -27.12 39.62 -6.63
C GLU A 145 -26.98 41.10 -6.27
N GLN A 146 -25.80 41.51 -5.79
CA GLN A 146 -25.51 42.92 -5.48
C GLN A 146 -25.63 43.83 -6.72
N GLN A 147 -25.13 43.40 -7.87
CA GLN A 147 -25.29 44.18 -9.10
C GLN A 147 -26.76 44.32 -9.50
N ALA A 148 -27.55 43.25 -9.41
CA ALA A 148 -28.97 43.29 -9.73
C ALA A 148 -29.75 44.20 -8.75
N GLU A 149 -29.35 44.26 -7.49
CA GLU A 149 -29.91 45.20 -6.50
C GLU A 149 -29.62 46.66 -6.90
N LEU A 150 -28.36 46.97 -7.25
CA LEU A 150 -27.97 48.31 -7.70
C LEU A 150 -28.70 48.73 -8.99
N ASP A 151 -28.76 47.84 -9.99
CA ASP A 151 -29.47 48.09 -11.25
C ASP A 151 -30.96 48.36 -11.01
N ALA A 152 -31.58 47.67 -10.05
CA ALA A 152 -32.97 47.89 -9.66
C ALA A 152 -33.19 49.22 -8.92
N GLU A 153 -32.25 49.64 -8.08
CA GLU A 153 -32.27 50.96 -7.42
C GLU A 153 -32.13 52.11 -8.44
N ASP A 154 -31.19 51.98 -9.38
CA ASP A 154 -30.96 52.97 -10.43
C ASP A 154 -32.17 53.10 -11.36
N ALA A 155 -32.80 51.98 -11.73
CA ALA A 155 -34.04 51.99 -12.51
C ALA A 155 -35.17 52.73 -11.79
N ARG A 156 -35.32 52.57 -10.47
CA ARG A 156 -36.31 53.30 -9.67
C ARG A 156 -36.01 54.80 -9.61
N ARG A 157 -34.74 55.18 -9.48
CA ARG A 157 -34.32 56.60 -9.47
C ARG A 157 -34.56 57.29 -10.81
N ALA A 158 -34.37 56.58 -11.93
CA ALA A 158 -34.58 57.15 -13.27
C ALA A 158 -36.06 57.40 -13.61
N THR A 159 -37.00 56.76 -12.90
CA THR A 159 -38.45 56.93 -13.09
C THR A 159 -39.10 58.01 -12.21
N HIS A 160 -38.35 58.64 -11.32
CA HIS A 160 -38.80 59.73 -10.43
C HIS A 160 -38.20 61.07 -10.87
#